data_AF-A0A0F9AXQ3-F1
#
_entry.id   AF-A0A0F9AXQ3-F1
#
_cell.length_a   1.000
_cell.length_b   1.000
_cell.length_c   1.000
_cell.angle_alpha   90.00
_cell.angle_beta   90.00
_cell.angle_gamma   90.00
#
_symmetry.space_group_name_H-M   'P 1'
#
loop_
_entity.id
_entity.type
_entity.pdbx_description
1 polymer ?
#
loop_
_entity_poly.entity_id
_entity_poly.type
_entity_poly.pdbx_seq_one_letter_code
_entity_poly.pdbx_strand_id
1 'polypeptide(L)' 'VRAYCKSKRTLNSDEDNFLKLVQDALEGIVWANDNQVFDGHCIKYPVKDNPRTEVTIWRMED' A
#
# COMPACT_ATOMS: atom_id res chain seq x y z
N VAL A 1 1.38 -3.31 7.21
CA VAL A 1 1.18 -2.13 6.32
C VAL A 1 -0.19 -2.22 5.69
N ARG A 2 -0.99 -1.14 5.74
CA ARG A 2 -2.28 -1.09 5.04
C ARG A 2 -2.24 -0.02 3.96
N ALA A 3 -2.50 -0.41 2.71
CA ALA A 3 -2.53 0.49 1.57
C ALA A 3 -3.94 0.55 0.97
N TYR A 4 -4.41 1.75 0.68
CA TYR A 4 -5.69 2.00 0.04
C TYR A 4 -5.45 2.65 -1.32
N CYS A 5 -5.76 1.91 -2.38
CA CYS A 5 -5.69 2.40 -3.74
C CYS A 5 -7.02 3.07 -4.11
N LYS A 6 -7.10 4.40 -4.02
CA LYS A 6 -8.25 5.17 -4.51
C LYS A 6 -7.97 5.56 -5.96
N SER A 7 -8.42 4.74 -6.91
CA SER A 7 -8.11 4.91 -8.33
C SER A 7 -9.32 5.30 -9.16
N LYS A 8 -9.08 6.11 -10.21
CA LYS A 8 -10.04 6.38 -11.29
C LYS A 8 -10.18 5.21 -12.27
N ARG A 9 -9.19 4.32 -12.33
CA ARG A 9 -9.13 3.20 -13.27
C ARG A 9 -9.68 1.91 -12.66
N THR A 10 -10.02 0.99 -13.53
CA THR A 10 -10.68 -0.30 -13.29
C THR A 10 -10.11 -1.05 -12.08
N LEU A 11 -11.01 -1.61 -11.25
CA LEU A 11 -10.71 -2.52 -10.14
C LEU A 11 -9.90 -3.77 -10.54
N ASN A 12 -9.75 -4.00 -11.85
CA ASN A 12 -9.12 -5.15 -12.48
C ASN A 12 -7.58 -5.15 -12.40
N SER A 13 -6.93 -4.07 -11.94
CA SER A 13 -5.48 -4.14 -11.67
C SER A 13 -5.24 -5.11 -10.52
N ASP A 14 -4.07 -5.75 -10.45
CA ASP A 14 -3.78 -6.64 -9.32
C ASP A 14 -3.55 -5.85 -8.02
N GLU A 15 -4.02 -6.38 -6.89
CA GLU A 15 -3.80 -5.80 -5.56
C GLU A 15 -2.39 -6.04 -5.08
N ASP A 16 -1.83 -7.20 -5.39
CA ASP A 16 -0.50 -7.61 -4.94
C ASP A 16 0.59 -6.72 -5.55
N ASN A 17 0.49 -6.44 -6.85
CA ASN A 17 1.43 -5.64 -7.61
C ASN A 17 1.36 -4.19 -7.15
N PHE A 18 0.16 -3.70 -6.83
CA PHE A 18 0.01 -2.37 -6.26
C PHE A 18 0.63 -2.29 -4.86
N LEU A 19 0.35 -3.26 -3.99
CA LEU A 19 0.92 -3.31 -2.65
C LEU A 19 2.45 -3.38 -2.70
N LYS A 20 3.00 -4.16 -3.63
CA LYS A 20 4.43 -4.28 -3.86
C LYS A 20 5.06 -2.94 -4.23
N LEU A 21 4.47 -2.21 -5.17
CA LEU A 21 4.96 -0.85 -5.52
C LEU A 21 4.97 0.10 -4.32
N VAL A 22 3.97 0.01 -3.43
CA VAL A 22 3.94 0.80 -2.20
C VAL A 22 5.04 0.37 -1.23
N GLN A 23 5.29 -0.93 -1.10
CA GLN A 23 6.35 -1.45 -0.23
C GLN A 23 7.74 -1.04 -0.74
N ASP A 24 8.01 -1.25 -2.03
CA ASP A 24 9.28 -0.88 -2.67
C ASP A 24 9.58 0.62 -2.50
N ALA A 25 8.56 1.47 -2.66
CA ALA A 25 8.73 2.94 -2.56
C ALA A 25 9.01 3.44 -1.13
N LEU A 26 8.66 2.65 -0.10
CA LEU A 26 8.85 3.01 1.31
C LEU A 26 10.12 2.40 1.92
N GLU A 27 10.77 1.48 1.21
CA GLU A 27 12.05 0.92 1.64
C GLU A 27 13.15 1.98 1.68
N GLY A 28 13.96 1.94 2.74
CA GLY A 28 14.94 2.96 3.07
C GLY A 28 14.36 4.24 3.66
N ILE A 29 13.03 4.42 3.65
CA ILE A 29 12.34 5.59 4.23
C ILE A 29 11.67 5.23 5.54
N VAL A 30 10.78 4.23 5.53
CA VAL A 30 10.02 3.82 6.72
C VAL A 30 10.67 2.63 7.43
N TRP A 31 11.23 1.71 6.65
CA TRP A 31 11.97 0.55 7.14
C TRP A 31 13.29 0.42 6.36
N ALA A 32 14.26 -0.29 6.93
CA ALA A 32 15.55 -0.50 6.27
C ALA A 32 15.43 -1.56 5.18
N ASN A 33 14.58 -2.57 5.38
CA ASN A 33 14.32 -3.61 4.40
C ASN A 33 12.89 -4.20 4.51
N ASP A 34 12.31 -4.60 3.37
CA ASP A 34 10.96 -5.17 3.26
C ASP A 34 10.72 -6.42 4.12
N ASN A 35 11.76 -7.18 4.51
CA ASN A 35 11.62 -8.30 5.45
C ASN A 35 11.10 -7.87 6.84
N GLN A 36 11.12 -6.57 7.17
CA GLN A 36 10.51 -6.02 8.39
C GLN A 36 8.98 -5.90 8.28
N VAL A 37 8.40 -6.06 7.09
CA VAL A 37 6.96 -6.03 6.85
C VAL A 37 6.39 -7.45 6.92
N PHE A 38 5.82 -7.80 8.06
CA PHE A 38 5.28 -9.15 8.31
C PHE A 38 3.78 -9.29 7.94
N ASP A 39 3.04 -8.17 7.88
CA ASP A 39 1.63 -8.14 7.49
C ASP A 39 1.36 -6.98 6.53
N GLY A 40 0.55 -7.25 5.51
CA GLY A 40 0.28 -6.37 4.38
C GLY A 40 -1.16 -6.53 3.90
N HIS A 41 -1.91 -5.44 3.84
CA HIS A 41 -3.29 -5.46 3.35
C HIS A 41 -3.52 -4.33 2.36
N CYS A 42 -4.01 -4.67 1.16
CA CYS A 42 -4.38 -3.71 0.14
C CYS A 42 -5.90 -3.70 -0.05
N ILE A 43 -6.50 -2.51 -0.19
CA ILE A 43 -7.90 -2.38 -0.59
C ILE A 43 -7.98 -1.39 -1.75
N LYS A 44 -8.71 -1.77 -2.80
CA LYS A 44 -9.04 -0.85 -3.88
C LYS A 44 -10.41 -0.21 -3.65
N TYR A 45 -10.47 1.10 -3.82
CA TYR A 45 -11.72 1.84 -3.85
C TYR A 45 -11.83 2.63 -5.15
N PRO A 46 -12.90 2.45 -5.93
CA PRO A 46 -13.11 3.25 -7.14
C PRO A 46 -13.48 4.68 -6.71
N VAL A 47 -12.64 5.64 -7.07
CA VAL A 47 -12.85 7.06 -6.70
C VAL A 47 -12.67 7.92 -7.93
N LYS A 48 -13.71 8.70 -8.27
CA LYS A 48 -13.69 9.65 -9.39
C LYS A 48 -13.00 10.96 -9.01
N ASP A 49 -13.20 11.45 -7.80
CA ASP A 49 -12.70 12.75 -7.39
C ASP A 49 -11.47 12.62 -6.49
N ASN A 50 -10.36 13.23 -6.89
CA ASN A 50 -9.08 13.22 -6.18
C ASN A 50 -8.56 11.80 -5.83
N PRO A 51 -8.18 10.98 -6.85
CA PRO A 51 -7.59 9.67 -6.63
C PRO A 51 -6.25 9.79 -5.91
N ARG A 52 -5.97 8.89 -4.97
CA ARG A 52 -4.78 8.93 -4.13
C ARG A 52 -4.47 7.55 -3.55
N THR A 53 -3.23 7.38 -3.12
CA THR A 53 -2.83 6.24 -2.29
C THR A 53 -2.81 6.70 -0.84
N GLU A 54 -3.62 6.07 0.01
CA GLU A 54 -3.54 6.28 1.46
C GLU A 54 -2.81 5.10 2.07
N VAL A 55 -1.78 5.38 2.87
CA VAL A 55 -0.97 4.35 3.52
C VAL A 55 -1.04 4.55 5.01
N THR A 56 -1.33 3.47 5.74
CA THR A 56 -1.28 3.43 7.20
C THR A 56 -0.26 2.39 7.63
N ILE A 57 0.66 2.80 8.49
CA ILE A 57 1.78 1.99 8.96
C ILE A 57 1.70 1.94 10.47
N TRP A 58 1.79 0.73 11.00
CA TRP A 58 1.80 0.46 12.42
C TRP A 58 3.16 -0.14 12.75
N ARG A 59 3.80 0.39 13.79
CA ARG A 59 4.98 -0.26 14.36
C ARG A 59 4.47 -1.40 15.24
N MET A 60 5.03 -2.60 15.05
CA MET A 60 4.80 -3.67 16.00
C MET A 60 5.63 -3.40 17.24
N GLU A 61 4.97 -3.55 18.38
CA GLU A 61 5.63 -3.66 19.68
C GLU A 61 5.80 -5.16 19.98
N ASP A 62 6.74 -5.47 20.87
CA ASP A 62 7.04 -6.83 21.32
C ASP A 62 5.89 -7.44 22.16
#